data_AF-A0A7X5Q429-F1
#
_entry.id   AF-A0A7X5Q429-F1
#
_cell.length_a   1.000
_cell.length_b   1.000
_cell.length_c   1.000
_cell.angle_alpha   90.00
_cell.angle_beta   90.00
_cell.angle_gamma   90.00
#
_symmetry.space_group_name_H-M   'P 1'
#
loop_
_entity.id
_entity.type
_entity.pdbx_description
1 polymer ?
#
loop_
_entity_poly.entity_id
_entity_poly.type
_entity_poly.pdbx_seq_one_letter_code
_entity_poly.pdbx_strand_id
1 'polypeptide(L)'
;MNSTRKNNQEQPIALSCPEEKIAALIAEAKTSFEDIFAALKSELVHYLLFSNRELLAGTKYLPNKDWENWGAQEGSVYVAGERLKVRKPRLRHKGKEASLPIYEALSDRSRFSQEVLLKSLNGISCRNYQGALDGLLEDFGLSKSSISRHLKEATIGQLKELQERSLERIEPFAIFLDGYDIGAVVFIVGLLVDIEGKKHVLGFWEGATENHDICIELFNNLENRGLSLTDQILFVIDGGKGVIKARTDRFGKDLIYQRCTVHKDRNIQKHLPKKYRPEAHRRFRNSIDCANYEDAKGELSSLEKWLERINPSAAESLRECFEELLTVHRLCVPPLLRKTLHSTNPIESMFSQVSQKTGRIKSMKRGKMAQRWVATALLDAEQRFRIVKGFLQIPEVKDRIRALQKERKAEVV
;
A
#
# COMPACT_ATOMS: atom_id res chain seq x y z
N MET A 1 -74.19 -36.91 40.23
CA MET A 1 -74.54 -35.99 39.13
C MET A 1 -73.27 -35.33 38.64
N ASN A 2 -72.76 -35.80 37.50
CA ASN A 2 -71.55 -35.30 36.84
C ASN A 2 -71.84 -33.96 36.15
N SER A 3 -71.02 -32.94 36.38
CA SER A 3 -70.97 -31.74 35.54
C SER A 3 -69.53 -31.49 35.10
N THR A 4 -69.35 -31.54 33.79
CA THR A 4 -68.12 -31.61 33.02
C THR A 4 -67.49 -30.23 32.88
N ARG A 5 -66.25 -30.05 33.36
CA ARG A 5 -65.42 -28.89 33.00
C ARG A 5 -64.99 -29.01 31.53
N LYS A 6 -65.49 -28.13 30.66
CA LYS A 6 -64.96 -27.95 29.30
C LYS A 6 -63.72 -27.05 29.36
N ASN A 7 -62.56 -27.63 29.04
CA ASN A 7 -61.33 -26.91 28.72
C ASN A 7 -61.52 -26.16 27.39
N ASN A 8 -61.47 -24.83 27.42
CA ASN A 8 -61.21 -24.03 26.21
C ASN A 8 -59.68 -23.98 26.03
N GLN A 9 -59.15 -24.82 25.15
CA GLN A 9 -57.79 -24.67 24.64
C GLN A 9 -57.83 -23.62 23.54
N GLU A 10 -57.25 -22.44 23.79
CA GLU A 10 -56.88 -21.50 22.74
C GLU A 10 -55.79 -22.17 21.88
N GLN A 11 -56.17 -22.62 20.67
CA GLN A 11 -55.19 -23.00 19.67
C GLN A 11 -54.57 -21.72 19.10
N PRO A 12 -53.25 -21.52 19.19
CA PRO A 12 -52.61 -20.40 18.52
C PRO A 12 -52.76 -20.61 17.02
N ILE A 13 -53.35 -19.64 16.33
CA ILE A 13 -53.38 -19.60 14.87
C ILE A 13 -51.93 -19.38 14.43
N ALA A 14 -51.22 -20.48 14.14
CA ALA A 14 -49.91 -20.42 13.54
C ALA A 14 -50.08 -19.94 12.10
N LEU A 15 -49.93 -18.62 11.87
CA LEU A 15 -49.70 -18.05 10.55
C LEU A 15 -48.33 -18.54 10.06
N SER A 16 -48.31 -19.74 9.50
CA SER A 16 -47.20 -20.24 8.70
C SER A 16 -47.18 -19.44 7.40
N CYS A 17 -46.55 -18.27 7.42
CA CYS A 17 -46.14 -17.63 6.19
C CYS A 17 -44.85 -18.33 5.75
N PRO A 18 -44.84 -19.02 4.59
CA PRO A 18 -43.64 -19.71 4.12
C PRO A 18 -42.48 -18.71 4.03
N GLU A 19 -41.32 -19.03 4.60
CA GLU A 19 -40.13 -18.16 4.56
C GLU A 19 -39.81 -17.68 3.14
N GLU A 20 -40.05 -18.52 2.13
CA GLU A 20 -39.90 -18.19 0.71
C GLU A 20 -40.79 -17.02 0.26
N LYS A 21 -42.04 -16.92 0.75
CA LYS A 21 -42.95 -15.81 0.41
C LYS A 21 -42.53 -14.51 1.09
N ILE A 22 -42.05 -14.58 2.33
CA ILE A 22 -41.49 -13.41 3.03
C ILE A 22 -40.23 -12.93 2.32
N ALA A 23 -39.34 -13.84 1.94
CA ALA A 23 -38.12 -13.52 1.20
C ALA A 23 -38.43 -12.88 -0.16
N ALA A 24 -39.42 -13.39 -0.89
CA ALA A 24 -39.87 -12.80 -2.16
C ALA A 24 -40.44 -11.38 -1.97
N LEU A 25 -41.26 -11.17 -0.93
CA LEU A 25 -41.85 -9.86 -0.64
C LEU A 25 -40.78 -8.83 -0.21
N ILE A 26 -39.77 -9.27 0.56
CA ILE A 26 -38.61 -8.44 0.92
C ILE A 26 -37.79 -8.08 -0.33
N ALA A 27 -37.58 -9.02 -1.25
CA ALA A 27 -36.86 -8.77 -2.49
C ALA A 27 -37.62 -7.76 -3.38
N GLU A 28 -38.93 -7.91 -3.53
CA GLU A 28 -39.78 -6.98 -4.28
C GLU A 28 -39.80 -5.58 -3.67
N ALA A 29 -39.89 -5.49 -2.32
CA ALA A 29 -39.78 -4.22 -1.61
C ALA A 29 -38.42 -3.57 -1.83
N LYS A 30 -37.33 -4.34 -1.80
CA LYS A 30 -35.98 -3.84 -2.06
C LYS A 30 -35.84 -3.26 -3.47
N THR A 31 -36.31 -3.96 -4.49
CA THR A 31 -36.32 -3.46 -5.88
C THR A 31 -37.12 -2.15 -5.98
N SER A 32 -38.30 -2.10 -5.35
CA SER A 32 -39.15 -0.90 -5.34
C SER A 32 -38.44 0.30 -4.70
N PHE A 33 -37.67 0.08 -3.62
CA PHE A 33 -36.86 1.13 -3.01
C PHE A 33 -35.73 1.58 -3.93
N GLU A 34 -35.02 0.65 -4.58
CA GLU A 34 -33.94 0.97 -5.52
C GLU A 34 -34.45 1.84 -6.69
N ASP A 35 -35.62 1.52 -7.23
CA ASP A 35 -36.28 2.32 -8.28
C ASP A 35 -36.64 3.74 -7.80
N ILE A 36 -37.20 3.87 -6.59
CA ILE A 36 -37.51 5.17 -5.99
C ILE A 36 -36.24 6.00 -5.80
N PHE A 37 -35.17 5.39 -5.26
CA PHE A 37 -33.90 6.06 -5.08
C PHE A 37 -33.28 6.48 -6.40
N ALA A 38 -33.36 5.66 -7.46
CA ALA A 38 -32.88 6.00 -8.79
C ALA A 38 -33.64 7.20 -9.37
N ALA A 39 -34.97 7.22 -9.27
CA ALA A 39 -35.80 8.33 -9.72
C ALA A 39 -35.51 9.62 -8.95
N LEU A 40 -35.44 9.54 -7.61
CA LEU A 40 -35.17 10.68 -6.74
C LEU A 40 -33.75 11.24 -6.97
N LYS A 41 -32.76 10.36 -7.17
CA LYS A 41 -31.39 10.75 -7.54
C LYS A 41 -31.38 11.59 -8.82
N SER A 42 -32.09 11.13 -9.86
CA SER A 42 -32.19 11.85 -11.13
C SER A 42 -32.84 13.22 -10.98
N GLU A 43 -33.96 13.29 -10.25
CA GLU A 43 -34.70 14.54 -10.07
C GLU A 43 -33.94 15.55 -9.21
N LEU A 44 -33.26 15.10 -8.15
CA LEU A 44 -32.41 15.97 -7.33
C LEU A 44 -31.26 16.58 -8.14
N VAL A 45 -30.59 15.78 -8.97
CA VAL A 45 -29.50 16.27 -9.83
C VAL A 45 -30.04 17.27 -10.83
N HIS A 46 -31.19 16.99 -11.45
CA HIS A 46 -31.85 17.91 -12.34
C HIS A 46 -32.19 19.23 -11.64
N TYR A 47 -32.83 19.17 -10.47
CA TYR A 47 -33.15 20.32 -9.64
C TYR A 47 -31.92 21.16 -9.29
N LEU A 48 -30.83 20.53 -8.84
CA LEU A 48 -29.58 21.21 -8.49
C LEU A 48 -28.98 21.95 -9.69
N LEU A 49 -28.94 21.32 -10.88
CA LEU A 49 -28.39 21.93 -12.08
C LEU A 49 -29.21 23.15 -12.54
N PHE A 50 -30.53 23.03 -12.55
CA PHE A 50 -31.42 24.13 -12.97
C PHE A 50 -31.48 25.24 -11.92
N SER A 51 -31.46 24.91 -10.64
CA SER A 51 -31.36 25.90 -9.55
C SER A 51 -30.03 26.65 -9.61
N ASN A 52 -28.91 25.97 -9.87
CA ASN A 52 -27.62 26.65 -10.01
C ASN A 52 -27.57 27.56 -11.24
N ARG A 53 -28.21 27.16 -12.35
CA ARG A 53 -28.38 28.05 -13.51
C ARG A 53 -29.16 29.31 -13.12
N GLU A 54 -30.28 29.16 -12.40
CA GLU A 54 -31.11 30.29 -11.98
C GLU A 54 -30.42 31.21 -10.97
N LEU A 55 -29.60 30.65 -10.08
CA LEU A 55 -28.75 31.45 -9.18
C LEU A 55 -27.78 32.37 -9.94
N LEU A 56 -27.32 31.95 -11.13
CA LEU A 56 -26.39 32.73 -11.95
C LEU A 56 -27.11 33.67 -12.93
N ALA A 57 -28.03 33.13 -13.74
CA ALA A 57 -28.72 33.87 -14.81
C ALA A 57 -30.00 34.59 -14.36
N GLY A 58 -30.44 34.41 -13.12
CA GLY A 58 -31.72 34.91 -12.64
C GLY A 58 -32.91 34.07 -13.11
N THR A 59 -34.09 34.38 -12.59
CA THR A 59 -35.33 33.71 -12.97
C THR A 59 -35.91 34.33 -14.26
N LYS A 60 -36.90 33.67 -14.87
CA LYS A 60 -37.57 34.19 -16.08
C LYS A 60 -38.11 35.63 -15.90
N TYR A 61 -38.55 35.98 -14.69
CA TYR A 61 -39.14 37.28 -14.38
C TYR A 61 -38.14 38.28 -13.79
N LEU A 62 -36.93 37.81 -13.43
CA LEU A 62 -35.86 38.66 -12.90
C LEU A 62 -34.49 38.19 -13.44
N PRO A 63 -34.20 38.43 -14.73
CA PRO A 63 -32.97 37.97 -15.37
C PRO A 63 -31.75 38.81 -14.94
N ASN A 64 -30.60 38.16 -14.89
CA ASN A 64 -29.31 38.82 -14.70
C ASN A 64 -28.85 39.47 -16.02
N LYS A 65 -28.26 40.66 -15.96
CA LYS A 65 -27.78 41.39 -17.16
C LYS A 65 -26.50 40.80 -17.75
N ASP A 66 -25.65 40.19 -16.93
CA ASP A 66 -24.36 39.65 -17.37
C ASP A 66 -24.42 38.17 -17.75
N TRP A 67 -25.46 37.46 -17.29
CA TRP A 67 -25.61 36.00 -17.43
C TRP A 67 -26.92 35.65 -18.14
N GLU A 68 -26.80 34.92 -19.25
CA GLU A 68 -27.93 34.55 -20.09
C GLU A 68 -28.19 33.04 -20.04
N ASN A 69 -29.47 32.68 -19.99
CA ASN A 69 -29.93 31.31 -20.16
C ASN A 69 -29.91 30.93 -21.66
N TRP A 70 -29.17 29.87 -22.01
CA TRP A 70 -28.96 29.45 -23.40
C TRP A 70 -29.49 28.03 -23.69
N GLY A 71 -30.61 27.69 -23.06
CA GLY A 71 -31.27 26.39 -23.24
C GLY A 71 -30.59 25.26 -22.48
N ALA A 72 -30.69 24.04 -22.99
CA ALA A 72 -30.08 22.86 -22.38
C ALA A 72 -29.62 21.86 -23.45
N GLN A 73 -28.64 21.03 -23.10
CA GLN A 73 -28.10 19.96 -23.93
C GLN A 73 -28.04 18.65 -23.14
N GLU A 74 -27.87 17.54 -23.83
CA GLU A 74 -27.59 16.27 -23.15
C GLU A 74 -26.18 16.28 -22.54
N GLY A 75 -26.06 15.71 -21.35
CA GLY A 75 -24.80 15.54 -20.64
C GLY A 75 -24.84 14.31 -19.74
N SER A 76 -23.73 14.06 -19.07
CA SER A 76 -23.67 13.04 -18.01
C SER A 76 -22.88 13.53 -16.81
N VAL A 77 -23.26 13.05 -15.62
CA VAL A 77 -22.59 13.29 -14.34
C VAL A 77 -22.38 11.98 -13.59
N TYR A 78 -21.58 12.00 -12.53
CA TYR A 78 -21.27 10.85 -11.69
C TYR A 78 -21.82 11.09 -10.29
N VAL A 79 -22.76 10.24 -9.85
CA VAL A 79 -23.43 10.36 -8.54
C VAL A 79 -23.58 8.99 -7.91
N ALA A 80 -23.14 8.87 -6.66
CA ALA A 80 -23.24 7.63 -5.86
C ALA A 80 -22.71 6.39 -6.60
N GLY A 81 -21.55 6.50 -7.25
CA GLY A 81 -20.97 5.39 -8.00
C GLY A 81 -21.69 5.05 -9.31
N GLU A 82 -22.58 5.88 -9.85
CA GLU A 82 -23.21 5.63 -11.15
C GLU A 82 -23.01 6.80 -12.13
N ARG A 83 -22.97 6.47 -13.42
CA ARG A 83 -23.01 7.48 -14.49
C ARG A 83 -24.46 7.78 -14.87
N LEU A 84 -24.94 8.95 -14.48
CA LEU A 84 -26.29 9.40 -14.76
C LEU A 84 -26.33 10.28 -16.03
N LYS A 85 -27.26 10.00 -16.94
CA LYS A 85 -27.58 10.90 -18.06
C LYS A 85 -28.44 12.05 -17.55
N VAL A 86 -28.07 13.28 -17.87
CA VAL A 86 -28.76 14.48 -17.38
C VAL A 86 -28.96 15.49 -18.49
N ARG A 87 -30.00 16.31 -18.33
CA ARG A 87 -30.20 17.51 -19.16
C ARG A 87 -29.39 18.65 -18.57
N LYS A 88 -28.24 18.95 -19.18
CA LYS A 88 -27.32 20.02 -18.75
C LYS A 88 -27.85 21.39 -19.21
N PRO A 89 -28.23 22.30 -18.30
CA PRO A 89 -28.53 23.67 -18.68
C PRO A 89 -27.27 24.40 -19.18
N ARG A 90 -27.44 25.28 -20.17
CA ARG A 90 -26.36 26.08 -20.76
C ARG A 90 -26.47 27.53 -20.30
N LEU A 91 -25.32 28.13 -20.06
CA LEU A 91 -25.19 29.52 -19.64
C LEU A 91 -24.28 30.27 -20.63
N ARG A 92 -24.54 31.55 -20.78
CA ARG A 92 -23.57 32.48 -21.35
C ARG A 92 -23.26 33.58 -20.36
N HIS A 93 -22.00 33.98 -20.30
CA HIS A 93 -21.57 35.16 -19.57
C HIS A 93 -21.01 36.15 -20.59
N LYS A 94 -21.62 37.34 -20.69
CA LYS A 94 -21.23 38.39 -21.66
C LYS A 94 -21.06 37.88 -23.10
N GLY A 95 -22.05 37.11 -23.57
CA GLY A 95 -22.10 36.56 -24.92
C GLY A 95 -21.22 35.32 -25.19
N LYS A 96 -20.40 34.86 -24.24
CA LYS A 96 -19.58 33.64 -24.36
C LYS A 96 -20.19 32.50 -23.56
N GLU A 97 -20.09 31.27 -24.06
CA GLU A 97 -20.54 30.09 -23.32
C GLU A 97 -19.76 29.92 -22.02
N ALA A 98 -20.49 29.81 -20.92
CA ALA A 98 -19.94 29.66 -19.59
C ALA A 98 -20.32 28.29 -19.03
N SER A 99 -19.41 27.70 -18.26
CA SER A 99 -19.67 26.43 -17.60
C SER A 99 -20.51 26.62 -16.33
N LEU A 100 -21.21 25.56 -15.94
CA LEU A 100 -22.01 25.55 -14.72
C LEU A 100 -21.17 24.89 -13.60
N PRO A 101 -20.84 25.60 -12.50
CA PRO A 101 -19.94 25.08 -11.47
C PRO A 101 -20.39 23.74 -10.86
N ILE A 102 -21.69 23.57 -10.56
CA ILE A 102 -22.20 22.30 -10.03
C ILE A 102 -22.06 21.18 -11.08
N TYR A 103 -22.28 21.48 -12.35
CA TYR A 103 -22.10 20.49 -13.42
C TYR A 103 -20.63 20.05 -13.50
N GLU A 104 -19.67 20.98 -13.44
CA GLU A 104 -18.25 20.64 -13.45
C GLU A 104 -17.86 19.76 -12.26
N ALA A 105 -18.35 20.10 -11.06
CA ALA A 105 -18.10 19.31 -9.86
C ALA A 105 -18.69 17.88 -9.94
N LEU A 106 -19.91 17.74 -10.46
CA LEU A 106 -20.58 16.44 -10.63
C LEU A 106 -20.07 15.66 -11.86
N SER A 107 -19.48 16.34 -12.84
CA SER A 107 -18.85 15.72 -14.01
C SER A 107 -17.40 15.30 -13.76
N ASP A 108 -16.80 15.70 -12.64
CA ASP A 108 -15.46 15.29 -12.25
C ASP A 108 -15.39 13.75 -12.09
N ARG A 109 -14.54 13.15 -12.93
CA ARG A 109 -14.34 11.70 -12.99
C ARG A 109 -13.36 11.20 -11.95
N SER A 110 -12.60 12.07 -11.31
CA SER A 110 -11.49 11.70 -10.43
C SER A 110 -11.98 10.89 -9.23
N ARG A 111 -12.97 11.42 -8.50
CA ARG A 111 -13.59 10.77 -7.32
C ARG A 111 -14.20 9.42 -7.68
N PHE A 112 -14.98 9.39 -8.75
CA PHE A 112 -15.59 8.17 -9.25
C PHE A 112 -14.53 7.11 -9.64
N SER A 113 -13.45 7.53 -10.29
CA SER A 113 -12.36 6.61 -10.67
C SER A 113 -11.65 6.04 -9.43
N GLN A 114 -11.49 6.84 -8.37
CA GLN A 114 -10.98 6.37 -7.08
C GLN A 114 -11.93 5.38 -6.40
N GLU A 115 -13.25 5.61 -6.42
CA GLU A 115 -14.25 4.67 -5.89
C GLU A 115 -14.22 3.33 -6.62
N VAL A 116 -14.19 3.36 -7.96
CA VAL A 116 -14.01 2.16 -8.80
C VAL A 116 -12.72 1.43 -8.42
N LEU A 117 -11.63 2.16 -8.19
CA LEU A 117 -10.35 1.59 -7.79
C LEU A 117 -10.43 0.90 -6.41
N LEU A 118 -10.98 1.57 -5.40
CA LEU A 118 -11.10 1.03 -4.04
C LEU A 118 -11.96 -0.24 -4.01
N LYS A 119 -13.14 -0.20 -4.64
CA LYS A 119 -13.99 -1.40 -4.75
C LYS A 119 -13.29 -2.50 -5.56
N SER A 120 -12.54 -2.15 -6.61
CA SER A 120 -11.71 -3.12 -7.34
C SER A 120 -10.61 -3.71 -6.49
N LEU A 121 -9.83 -2.93 -5.73
CA LEU A 121 -8.77 -3.45 -4.86
C LEU A 121 -9.31 -4.41 -3.79
N ASN A 122 -10.51 -4.15 -3.28
CA ASN A 122 -11.19 -5.03 -2.33
C ASN A 122 -11.76 -6.28 -3.03
N GLY A 123 -12.39 -6.13 -4.20
CA GLY A 123 -12.93 -7.23 -4.99
C GLY A 123 -11.85 -8.16 -5.55
N ILE A 124 -10.70 -7.60 -5.96
CA ILE A 124 -9.49 -8.33 -6.35
C ILE A 124 -8.92 -9.09 -5.15
N SER A 125 -9.08 -8.60 -3.92
CA SER A 125 -8.66 -9.35 -2.73
C SER A 125 -9.48 -10.63 -2.47
N CYS A 126 -10.66 -10.78 -3.09
CA CYS A 126 -11.57 -11.91 -2.89
C CYS A 126 -11.23 -13.12 -3.78
N ARG A 127 -11.74 -14.31 -3.44
CA ARG A 127 -11.47 -15.58 -4.16
C ARG A 127 -12.03 -15.59 -5.60
N ASN A 128 -12.96 -14.71 -5.96
CA ASN A 128 -13.60 -14.64 -7.27
C ASN A 128 -13.41 -13.26 -7.95
N TYR A 129 -12.29 -13.07 -8.64
CA TYR A 129 -12.00 -11.84 -9.41
C TYR A 129 -13.06 -11.56 -10.48
N GLN A 130 -13.57 -12.61 -11.15
CA GLN A 130 -14.56 -12.47 -12.22
C GLN A 130 -15.90 -11.98 -11.65
N GLY A 131 -16.39 -12.63 -10.59
CA GLY A 131 -17.62 -12.20 -9.89
C GLY A 131 -17.48 -10.84 -9.21
N ALA A 132 -16.29 -10.48 -8.72
CA ALA A 132 -16.04 -9.13 -8.24
C ALA A 132 -16.10 -8.09 -9.37
N LEU A 133 -15.59 -8.43 -10.56
CA LEU A 133 -15.68 -7.55 -11.73
C LEU A 133 -17.12 -7.45 -12.25
N ASP A 134 -17.88 -8.53 -12.23
CA ASP A 134 -19.28 -8.52 -12.64
C ASP A 134 -20.16 -7.74 -11.64
N GLY A 135 -19.93 -7.91 -10.33
CA GLY A 135 -20.55 -7.06 -9.30
C GLY A 135 -20.16 -5.59 -9.42
N LEU A 136 -18.94 -5.26 -9.84
CA LEU A 136 -18.54 -3.89 -10.16
C LEU A 136 -19.25 -3.33 -11.41
N LEU A 137 -19.57 -4.18 -12.40
CA LEU A 137 -20.31 -3.75 -13.59
C LEU A 137 -21.76 -3.41 -13.22
N GLU A 138 -22.37 -4.23 -12.37
CA GLU A 138 -23.72 -4.01 -11.82
C GLU A 138 -23.75 -2.79 -10.91
N ASP A 139 -22.87 -2.72 -9.92
CA ASP A 139 -22.80 -1.63 -8.93
C ASP A 139 -22.61 -0.24 -9.56
N PHE A 140 -21.89 -0.17 -10.69
CA PHE A 140 -21.57 1.11 -11.33
C PHE A 140 -22.36 1.38 -12.62
N GLY A 141 -23.17 0.41 -13.09
CA GLY A 141 -23.89 0.50 -14.37
C GLY A 141 -22.97 0.74 -15.58
N LEU A 142 -21.73 0.23 -15.53
CA LEU A 142 -20.69 0.51 -16.52
C LEU A 142 -20.41 -0.68 -17.45
N SER A 143 -19.85 -0.37 -18.62
CA SER A 143 -19.23 -1.38 -19.47
C SER A 143 -17.83 -1.75 -18.99
N LYS A 144 -17.35 -2.95 -19.36
CA LYS A 144 -15.98 -3.42 -19.10
C LYS A 144 -14.92 -2.44 -19.59
N SER A 145 -15.14 -1.83 -20.75
CA SER A 145 -14.23 -0.82 -21.32
C SER A 145 -14.23 0.49 -20.53
N SER A 146 -15.37 0.89 -19.95
CA SER A 146 -15.45 2.07 -19.09
C SER A 146 -14.72 1.85 -17.76
N ILE A 147 -14.94 0.70 -17.10
CA ILE A 147 -14.22 0.33 -15.87
C ILE A 147 -12.71 0.31 -16.12
N SER A 148 -12.27 -0.33 -17.21
CA SER A 148 -10.85 -0.37 -17.56
C SER A 148 -10.25 1.04 -17.72
N ARG A 149 -10.99 1.97 -18.33
CA ARG A 149 -10.56 3.37 -18.47
C ARG A 149 -10.44 4.08 -17.11
N HIS A 150 -11.43 3.95 -16.24
CA HIS A 150 -11.42 4.55 -14.91
C HIS A 150 -10.32 3.99 -14.02
N LEU A 151 -10.11 2.66 -14.04
CA LEU A 151 -8.98 2.04 -13.36
C LEU A 151 -7.64 2.53 -13.92
N LYS A 152 -7.52 2.67 -15.23
CA LYS A 152 -6.31 3.21 -15.87
C LYS A 152 -6.01 4.62 -15.37
N GLU A 153 -7.02 5.49 -15.31
CA GLU A 153 -6.91 6.88 -14.85
C GLU A 153 -6.53 6.95 -13.37
N ALA A 154 -7.25 6.24 -12.50
CA ALA A 154 -6.99 6.22 -11.06
C ALA A 154 -5.59 5.68 -10.74
N THR A 155 -5.18 4.58 -11.38
CA THR A 155 -3.86 3.96 -11.15
C THR A 155 -2.70 4.79 -11.73
N ILE A 156 -2.95 5.64 -12.75
CA ILE A 156 -1.98 6.67 -13.19
C ILE A 156 -1.79 7.70 -12.07
N GLY A 157 -2.88 8.16 -11.45
CA GLY A 157 -2.85 9.07 -10.31
C GLY A 157 -2.05 8.49 -9.15
N GLN A 158 -2.29 7.23 -8.78
CA GLN A 158 -1.55 6.54 -7.71
C GLN A 158 -0.05 6.38 -8.02
N LEU A 159 0.30 6.07 -9.27
CA LEU A 159 1.71 6.03 -9.69
C LEU A 159 2.38 7.39 -9.54
N LYS A 160 1.71 8.44 -10.03
CA LYS A 160 2.19 9.82 -9.94
C LYS A 160 2.35 10.26 -8.49
N GLU A 161 1.36 9.98 -7.64
CA GLU A 161 1.39 10.26 -6.20
C GLU A 161 2.61 9.61 -5.54
N LEU A 162 2.84 8.31 -5.75
CA LEU A 162 3.96 7.62 -5.13
C LEU A 162 5.32 8.14 -5.62
N GLN A 163 5.45 8.47 -6.91
CA GLN A 163 6.69 8.93 -7.53
C GLN A 163 7.02 10.40 -7.23
N GLU A 164 6.02 11.26 -7.06
CA GLU A 164 6.21 12.71 -6.97
C GLU A 164 5.92 13.28 -5.57
N ARG A 165 5.34 12.51 -4.63
CA ARG A 165 5.06 13.01 -3.28
C ARG A 165 6.32 13.53 -2.60
N SER A 166 6.19 14.68 -1.93
CA SER A 166 7.25 15.27 -1.12
C SER A 166 7.57 14.38 0.08
N LEU A 167 8.87 14.30 0.39
CA LEU A 167 9.43 13.58 1.52
C LEU A 167 10.11 14.53 2.53
N GLU A 168 10.04 15.85 2.30
CA GLU A 168 10.73 16.90 3.09
C GLU A 168 10.39 16.87 4.57
N ARG A 169 9.14 16.55 4.91
CA ARG A 169 8.66 16.55 6.29
C ARG A 169 8.95 15.27 7.04
N ILE A 170 9.50 14.26 6.36
CA ILE A 170 9.76 12.96 6.96
C ILE A 170 11.19 12.97 7.47
N GLU A 171 11.35 12.87 8.79
CA GLU A 171 12.67 12.73 9.39
C GLU A 171 13.05 11.24 9.44
N PRO A 172 14.04 10.79 8.64
CA PRO A 172 14.31 9.38 8.50
C PRO A 172 15.06 8.81 9.71
N PHE A 173 14.74 7.55 10.05
CA PHE A 173 15.47 6.76 11.04
C PHE A 173 16.11 5.51 10.41
N ALA A 174 15.31 4.68 9.72
CA ALA A 174 15.81 3.44 9.11
C ALA A 174 15.20 3.20 7.73
N ILE A 175 16.03 2.81 6.76
CA ILE A 175 15.60 2.50 5.38
C ILE A 175 15.83 1.02 5.10
N PHE A 176 14.77 0.36 4.63
CA PHE A 176 14.78 -1.00 4.14
C PHE A 176 14.76 -0.98 2.61
N LEU A 177 15.66 -1.72 1.98
CA LEU A 177 15.70 -1.90 0.53
C LEU A 177 15.67 -3.39 0.23
N ASP A 178 14.79 -3.77 -0.70
CA ASP A 178 14.65 -5.17 -1.12
C ASP A 178 14.10 -5.26 -2.55
N GLY A 179 14.40 -6.38 -3.21
CA GLY A 179 13.90 -6.71 -4.53
C GLY A 179 12.48 -7.29 -4.48
N TYR A 180 11.62 -6.85 -5.40
CA TYR A 180 10.27 -7.34 -5.58
C TYR A 180 10.06 -7.84 -7.01
N ASP A 181 9.93 -9.16 -7.15
CA ASP A 181 9.71 -9.80 -8.43
C ASP A 181 8.22 -9.85 -8.80
N ILE A 182 7.88 -9.40 -10.00
CA ILE A 182 6.54 -9.60 -10.57
C ILE A 182 6.62 -10.03 -12.04
N GLY A 183 6.32 -11.30 -12.26
CA GLY A 183 6.41 -11.91 -13.59
C GLY A 183 7.86 -11.95 -14.08
N ALA A 184 8.20 -11.11 -15.06
CA ALA A 184 9.54 -11.03 -15.64
C ALA A 184 10.25 -9.69 -15.33
N VAL A 185 9.72 -8.92 -14.39
CA VAL A 185 10.23 -7.60 -14.01
C VAL A 185 10.62 -7.62 -12.54
N VAL A 186 11.78 -7.05 -12.22
CA VAL A 186 12.28 -6.88 -10.85
C VAL A 186 12.14 -5.41 -10.48
N PHE A 187 11.63 -5.14 -9.28
CA PHE A 187 11.56 -3.80 -8.74
C PHE A 187 12.43 -3.68 -7.49
N ILE A 188 13.27 -2.65 -7.40
CA ILE A 188 13.86 -2.28 -6.10
C ILE A 188 12.85 -1.41 -5.38
N VAL A 189 12.43 -1.81 -4.19
CA VAL A 189 11.45 -1.08 -3.39
C VAL A 189 12.10 -0.57 -2.12
N GLY A 190 11.77 0.67 -1.75
CA GLY A 190 12.22 1.27 -0.51
C GLY A 190 11.08 1.42 0.51
N LEU A 191 11.37 1.11 1.76
CA LEU A 191 10.49 1.37 2.90
C LEU A 191 11.28 2.13 3.96
N LEU A 192 10.74 3.25 4.43
CA LEU A 192 11.33 4.08 5.47
C LEU A 192 10.57 3.89 6.79
N VAL A 193 11.29 3.90 7.90
CA VAL A 193 10.74 4.16 9.24
C VAL A 193 11.24 5.54 9.66
N ASP A 194 10.31 6.42 10.05
CA ASP A 194 10.63 7.74 10.58
C ASP A 194 10.93 7.72 12.09
N ILE A 195 11.27 8.88 12.64
CA ILE A 195 11.57 9.02 14.08
C ILE A 195 10.37 8.76 15.00
N GLU A 196 9.15 8.87 14.48
CA GLU A 196 7.91 8.57 15.20
C GLU A 196 7.54 7.08 15.10
N GLY A 197 8.35 6.28 14.38
CA GLY A 197 8.11 4.86 14.14
C GLY A 197 7.05 4.58 13.08
N LYS A 198 6.59 5.58 12.33
CA LYS A 198 5.67 5.38 11.21
C LYS A 198 6.47 4.89 10.00
N LYS A 199 5.83 4.01 9.23
CA LYS A 199 6.42 3.44 8.02
C LYS A 199 5.91 4.18 6.80
N HIS A 200 6.80 4.46 5.86
CA HIS A 200 6.51 5.19 4.64
C HIS A 200 7.09 4.45 3.43
N VAL A 201 6.29 4.23 2.39
CA VAL A 201 6.78 3.62 1.15
C VAL A 201 7.57 4.65 0.35
N LEU A 202 8.86 4.45 0.16
CA LEU A 202 9.69 5.43 -0.56
C LEU A 202 9.43 5.43 -2.07
N GLY A 203 8.98 4.30 -2.61
CA GLY A 203 8.70 4.10 -4.03
C GLY A 203 9.28 2.79 -4.53
N PHE A 204 9.31 2.63 -5.85
CA PHE A 204 9.97 1.50 -6.51
C PHE A 204 10.66 1.94 -7.81
N TRP A 205 11.67 1.17 -8.22
CA TRP A 205 12.44 1.41 -9.44
C TRP A 205 12.55 0.10 -10.23
N GLU A 206 12.22 0.18 -11.52
CA GLU A 206 12.22 -0.99 -12.41
C GLU A 206 13.65 -1.35 -12.82
N GLY A 207 14.01 -2.63 -12.67
CA GLY A 207 15.29 -3.17 -13.07
C GLY A 207 15.19 -4.51 -13.78
N ALA A 208 16.21 -4.81 -14.59
CA ALA A 208 16.42 -6.13 -15.16
C ALA A 208 17.05 -7.11 -14.13
N THR A 209 17.82 -6.57 -13.18
CA THR A 209 18.44 -7.21 -12.01
C THR A 209 18.63 -6.13 -10.93
N GLU A 210 19.09 -6.49 -9.73
CA GLU A 210 19.59 -5.53 -8.72
C GLU A 210 20.81 -4.77 -9.24
N ASN A 211 20.60 -3.84 -10.17
CA ASN A 211 21.67 -3.04 -10.76
C ASN A 211 22.02 -1.89 -9.82
N HIS A 212 23.31 -1.68 -9.63
CA HIS A 212 23.90 -0.59 -8.87
C HIS A 212 23.36 0.78 -9.34
N ASP A 213 23.25 1.00 -10.65
CA ASP A 213 22.79 2.26 -11.23
C ASP A 213 21.36 2.61 -10.79
N ILE A 214 20.49 1.61 -10.73
CA ILE A 214 19.09 1.77 -10.30
C ILE A 214 19.01 2.20 -8.83
N CYS A 215 19.91 1.67 -8.00
CA CYS A 215 19.97 2.06 -6.59
C CYS A 215 20.47 3.51 -6.42
N ILE A 216 21.40 3.96 -7.27
CA ILE A 216 21.84 5.36 -7.29
C ILE A 216 20.72 6.29 -7.77
N GLU A 217 20.00 5.92 -8.84
CA GLU A 217 18.82 6.65 -9.32
C GLU A 217 17.74 6.76 -8.24
N LEU A 218 17.51 5.67 -7.49
CA LEU A 218 16.66 5.64 -6.31
C LEU A 218 17.09 6.71 -5.30
N PHE A 219 18.35 6.71 -4.85
CA PHE A 219 18.81 7.69 -3.85
C PHE A 219 18.67 9.13 -4.33
N ASN A 220 19.06 9.41 -5.58
CA ASN A 220 18.91 10.74 -6.18
C ASN A 220 17.44 11.18 -6.23
N ASN A 221 16.52 10.27 -6.58
CA ASN A 221 15.09 10.60 -6.61
C ASN A 221 14.55 10.93 -5.22
N LEU A 222 14.96 10.19 -4.19
CA LEU A 222 14.52 10.45 -2.81
C LEU A 222 14.98 11.83 -2.32
N GLU A 223 16.23 12.21 -2.59
CA GLU A 223 16.75 13.53 -2.25
C GLU A 223 16.07 14.65 -3.05
N ASN A 224 15.84 14.45 -4.34
CA ASN A 224 15.09 15.41 -5.17
C ASN A 224 13.66 15.63 -4.68
N ARG A 225 13.08 14.64 -3.98
CA ARG A 225 11.78 14.77 -3.31
C ARG A 225 11.88 15.34 -1.88
N GLY A 226 13.09 15.69 -1.45
CA GLY A 226 13.39 16.35 -0.19
C GLY A 226 13.72 15.45 0.98
N LEU A 227 13.90 14.13 0.77
CA LEU A 227 14.33 13.25 1.85
C LEU A 227 15.79 13.52 2.20
N SER A 228 16.06 13.85 3.46
CA SER A 228 17.43 14.07 3.95
C SER A 228 18.17 12.74 4.14
N LEU A 229 18.78 12.24 3.07
CA LEU A 229 19.62 11.04 3.10
C LEU A 229 20.98 11.35 3.71
N THR A 230 21.21 10.90 4.94
CA THR A 230 22.47 11.08 5.67
C THR A 230 23.05 9.74 6.11
N ASP A 231 24.31 9.76 6.51
CA ASP A 231 25.00 8.62 7.14
C ASP A 231 24.47 8.28 8.54
N GLN A 232 23.48 9.04 9.04
CA GLN A 232 22.82 8.81 10.33
C GLN A 232 21.58 7.92 10.20
N ILE A 233 21.26 7.46 8.99
CA ILE A 233 20.14 6.55 8.71
C ILE A 233 20.64 5.12 8.79
N LEU A 234 19.95 4.27 9.56
CA LEU A 234 20.25 2.85 9.56
C LEU A 234 19.67 2.18 8.32
N PHE A 235 20.54 1.75 7.41
CA PHE A 235 20.13 0.92 6.28
C PHE A 235 20.01 -0.55 6.72
N VAL A 236 18.89 -1.19 6.40
CA VAL A 236 18.63 -2.62 6.64
C VAL A 236 18.44 -3.31 5.29
N ILE A 237 19.39 -4.14 4.89
CA ILE A 237 19.43 -4.74 3.54
C ILE A 237 19.72 -6.24 3.60
N ASP A 238 19.29 -6.98 2.58
CA ASP A 238 19.48 -8.44 2.51
C ASP A 238 20.92 -8.86 2.15
N GLY A 239 21.61 -8.04 1.37
CA GLY A 239 22.95 -8.31 0.85
C GLY A 239 23.10 -8.21 -0.66
N GLY A 240 22.09 -7.71 -1.38
CA GLY A 240 22.19 -7.43 -2.80
C GLY A 240 23.45 -6.64 -3.17
N LYS A 241 24.28 -7.20 -4.06
CA LYS A 241 25.57 -6.58 -4.44
C LYS A 241 25.40 -5.17 -5.00
N GLY A 242 24.34 -4.94 -5.78
CA GLY A 242 24.00 -3.62 -6.32
C GLY A 242 23.70 -2.61 -5.22
N VAL A 243 22.90 -2.99 -4.23
CA VAL A 243 22.53 -2.15 -3.08
C VAL A 243 23.74 -1.84 -2.21
N ILE A 244 24.57 -2.84 -1.88
CA ILE A 244 25.80 -2.65 -1.11
C ILE A 244 26.71 -1.66 -1.83
N LYS A 245 26.95 -1.85 -3.13
CA LYS A 245 27.82 -0.97 -3.92
C LYS A 245 27.28 0.45 -4.00
N ALA A 246 25.99 0.64 -4.33
CA ALA A 246 25.38 1.96 -4.44
C ALA A 246 25.44 2.74 -3.12
N ARG A 247 25.16 2.06 -2.01
CA ARG A 247 25.30 2.60 -0.66
C ARG A 247 26.75 3.01 -0.37
N THR A 248 27.71 2.16 -0.72
CA THR A 248 29.15 2.39 -0.50
C THR A 248 29.64 3.60 -1.28
N ASP A 249 29.23 3.73 -2.54
CA ASP A 249 29.61 4.84 -3.40
C ASP A 249 28.97 6.16 -2.92
N ARG A 250 27.77 6.11 -2.33
CA ARG A 250 27.06 7.30 -1.84
C ARG A 250 27.54 7.77 -0.46
N PHE A 251 27.71 6.86 0.49
CA PHE A 251 27.93 7.19 1.91
C PHE A 251 29.31 6.79 2.43
N GLY A 252 30.13 6.14 1.60
CA GLY A 252 31.43 5.60 1.98
C GLY A 252 31.36 4.16 2.49
N LYS A 253 32.53 3.52 2.56
CA LYS A 253 32.69 2.13 3.04
C LYS A 253 32.36 1.97 4.51
N ASP A 254 32.57 3.03 5.29
CA ASP A 254 32.47 3.00 6.76
C ASP A 254 31.05 3.22 7.27
N LEU A 255 30.09 3.42 6.38
CA LEU A 255 28.69 3.55 6.75
C LEU A 255 28.24 2.29 7.52
N ILE A 256 27.70 2.48 8.72
CA ILE A 256 27.10 1.42 9.50
C ILE A 256 25.76 1.00 8.90
N TYR A 257 25.51 -0.30 8.82
CA TYR A 257 24.29 -0.84 8.26
C TYR A 257 24.02 -2.23 8.82
N GLN A 258 22.76 -2.62 8.83
CA GLN A 258 22.35 -3.93 9.30
C GLN A 258 22.12 -4.85 8.10
N ARG A 259 22.75 -6.03 8.15
CA ARG A 259 22.43 -7.13 7.22
C ARG A 259 21.27 -7.96 7.75
N CYS A 260 20.32 -8.29 6.89
CA CYS A 260 19.15 -9.08 7.27
C CYS A 260 19.57 -10.46 7.77
N THR A 261 19.30 -10.75 9.04
CA THR A 261 19.68 -12.02 9.65
C THR A 261 18.89 -13.21 9.08
N VAL A 262 17.64 -12.98 8.65
CA VAL A 262 16.78 -14.02 8.05
C VAL A 262 17.29 -14.45 6.68
N HIS A 263 17.63 -13.49 5.81
CA HIS A 263 18.24 -13.79 4.52
C HIS A 263 19.61 -14.45 4.68
N LYS A 264 20.40 -14.00 5.66
CA LYS A 264 21.69 -14.61 5.92
C LYS A 264 21.60 -16.05 6.40
N ASP A 265 20.70 -16.35 7.32
CA ASP A 265 20.43 -17.70 7.80
C ASP A 265 20.03 -18.62 6.64
N ARG A 266 19.11 -18.18 5.77
CA ARG A 266 18.75 -18.93 4.54
C ARG A 266 19.97 -19.17 3.65
N ASN A 267 20.84 -18.18 3.46
CA ASN A 267 22.04 -18.32 2.64
C ASN A 267 23.04 -19.32 3.23
N ILE A 268 23.29 -19.28 4.54
CA ILE A 268 24.13 -20.28 5.24
C ILE A 268 23.54 -21.68 5.04
N GLN A 269 22.23 -21.85 5.23
CA GLN A 269 21.57 -23.14 5.08
C GLN A 269 21.65 -23.72 3.66
N LYS A 270 21.70 -22.89 2.61
CA LYS A 270 21.83 -23.35 1.21
C LYS A 270 23.13 -24.13 0.96
N HIS A 271 24.22 -23.76 1.64
CA HIS A 271 25.51 -24.47 1.54
C HIS A 271 25.53 -25.80 2.30
N LEU A 272 24.63 -25.99 3.26
CA LEU A 272 24.66 -27.12 4.17
C LEU A 272 23.81 -28.31 3.71
N PRO A 273 24.30 -29.55 3.89
CA PRO A 273 23.47 -30.76 3.79
C PRO A 273 22.29 -30.71 4.77
N LYS A 274 21.13 -31.29 4.38
CA LYS A 274 19.88 -31.25 5.16
C LYS A 274 20.04 -31.65 6.63
N LYS A 275 20.91 -32.64 6.94
CA LYS A 275 21.15 -33.13 8.31
C LYS A 275 21.74 -32.08 9.27
N TYR A 276 22.50 -31.11 8.76
CA TYR A 276 23.14 -30.07 9.58
C TYR A 276 22.31 -28.79 9.69
N ARG A 277 21.33 -28.58 8.80
CA ARG A 277 20.52 -27.36 8.76
C ARG A 277 19.79 -27.04 10.07
N PRO A 278 19.17 -28.02 10.79
CA PRO A 278 18.49 -27.72 12.04
C PRO A 278 19.43 -27.19 13.13
N GLU A 279 20.62 -27.78 13.27
CA GLU A 279 21.60 -27.34 14.26
C GLU A 279 22.20 -25.97 13.89
N ALA A 280 22.56 -25.77 12.62
CA ALA A 280 23.08 -24.49 12.12
C ALA A 280 22.07 -23.35 12.38
N HIS A 281 20.81 -23.57 12.02
CA HIS A 281 19.72 -22.61 12.22
C HIS A 281 19.50 -22.30 13.71
N ARG A 282 19.54 -23.31 14.58
CA ARG A 282 19.42 -23.12 16.04
C ARG A 282 20.57 -22.28 16.59
N ARG A 283 21.82 -22.64 16.26
CA ARG A 283 23.02 -21.91 16.69
C ARG A 283 23.00 -20.46 16.20
N PHE A 284 22.62 -20.24 14.94
CA PHE A 284 22.48 -18.90 14.38
C PHE A 284 21.38 -18.10 15.08
N ARG A 285 20.21 -18.68 15.35
CA ARG A 285 19.16 -17.98 16.11
C ARG A 285 19.61 -17.62 17.52
N ASN A 286 20.29 -18.52 18.22
CA ASN A 286 20.79 -18.26 19.56
C ASN A 286 21.72 -17.03 19.60
N SER A 287 22.63 -16.89 18.63
CA SER A 287 23.52 -15.71 18.58
C SER A 287 22.76 -14.41 18.34
N ILE A 288 21.71 -14.42 17.50
CA ILE A 288 20.87 -13.24 17.26
C ILE A 288 20.00 -12.90 18.48
N ASP A 289 19.53 -13.91 19.21
CA ASP A 289 18.67 -13.74 20.38
C ASP A 289 19.42 -13.26 21.64
N CYS A 290 20.76 -13.35 21.67
CA CYS A 290 21.61 -12.79 22.73
C CYS A 290 21.28 -11.33 23.07
N ALA A 291 21.42 -10.96 24.34
CA ALA A 291 21.04 -9.64 24.83
C ALA A 291 22.08 -8.56 24.47
N ASN A 292 23.37 -8.84 24.64
CA ASN A 292 24.47 -7.92 24.40
C ASN A 292 25.34 -8.36 23.20
N TYR A 293 26.20 -7.45 22.74
CA TYR A 293 27.06 -7.66 21.57
C TYR A 293 28.13 -8.74 21.82
N GLU A 294 28.78 -8.77 22.99
CA GLU A 294 29.87 -9.70 23.27
C GLU A 294 29.39 -11.16 23.28
N ASP A 295 28.26 -11.45 23.91
CA ASP A 295 27.64 -12.77 23.90
C ASP A 295 27.24 -13.18 22.47
N ALA A 296 26.61 -12.26 21.74
CA ALA A 296 26.21 -12.50 20.35
C ALA A 296 27.42 -12.80 19.45
N LYS A 297 28.51 -12.04 19.62
CA LYS A 297 29.79 -12.22 18.92
C LYS A 297 30.41 -13.57 19.25
N GLY A 298 30.46 -13.92 20.53
CA GLY A 298 30.99 -15.21 21.00
C GLY A 298 30.25 -16.40 20.39
N GLU A 299 28.92 -16.37 20.42
CA GLU A 299 28.08 -17.42 19.83
C GLU A 299 28.25 -17.49 18.30
N LEU A 300 28.32 -16.33 17.62
CA LEU A 300 28.49 -16.29 16.17
C LEU A 300 29.88 -16.78 15.74
N SER A 301 30.95 -16.46 16.48
CA SER A 301 32.30 -17.02 16.26
C SER A 301 32.37 -18.52 16.56
N SER A 302 31.62 -19.00 17.54
CA SER A 302 31.48 -20.44 17.83
C SER A 302 30.78 -21.16 16.67
N LEU A 303 29.71 -20.56 16.13
CA LEU A 303 29.03 -21.06 14.94
C LEU A 303 29.95 -21.07 13.73
N GLU A 304 30.71 -20.01 13.49
CA GLU A 304 31.66 -19.93 12.37
C GLU A 304 32.67 -21.08 12.40
N LYS A 305 33.32 -21.32 13.55
CA LYS A 305 34.27 -22.44 13.73
C LYS A 305 33.60 -23.80 13.53
N TRP A 306 32.34 -23.94 13.95
CA TRP A 306 31.57 -25.16 13.71
C TRP A 306 31.26 -25.33 12.22
N LEU A 307 30.84 -24.26 11.52
CA LEU A 307 30.58 -24.27 10.09
C LEU A 307 31.84 -24.63 9.30
N GLU A 308 33.01 -24.10 9.68
CA GLU A 308 34.29 -24.38 8.99
C GLU A 308 34.59 -25.89 8.92
N ARG A 309 34.29 -26.62 10.00
CA ARG A 309 34.47 -28.08 10.07
C ARG A 309 33.46 -28.86 9.22
N ILE A 310 32.29 -28.29 8.95
CA ILE A 310 31.20 -28.96 8.22
C ILE A 310 31.22 -28.59 6.74
N ASN A 311 31.37 -27.31 6.42
CA ASN A 311 31.38 -26.75 5.08
C ASN A 311 32.06 -25.36 5.08
N PRO A 312 33.29 -25.23 4.52
CA PRO A 312 34.01 -23.95 4.46
C PRO A 312 33.24 -22.82 3.75
N SER A 313 32.43 -23.12 2.74
CA SER A 313 31.64 -22.10 2.04
C SER A 313 30.50 -21.53 2.90
N ALA A 314 29.94 -22.31 3.81
CA ALA A 314 28.97 -21.82 4.78
C ALA A 314 29.62 -20.89 5.81
N ALA A 315 30.85 -21.18 6.23
CA ALA A 315 31.63 -20.32 7.12
C ALA A 315 32.06 -19.02 6.42
N GLU A 316 32.54 -19.10 5.17
CA GLU A 316 32.83 -17.93 4.33
C GLU A 316 31.60 -17.04 4.14
N SER A 317 30.45 -17.68 3.88
CA SER A 317 29.17 -16.98 3.83
C SER A 317 28.97 -16.21 5.12
N LEU A 318 29.05 -16.82 6.30
CA LEU A 318 28.90 -16.10 7.57
C LEU A 318 29.93 -14.95 7.73
N ARG A 319 31.20 -15.19 7.42
CA ARG A 319 32.30 -14.21 7.56
C ARG A 319 32.08 -12.94 6.72
N GLU A 320 31.55 -13.07 5.50
CA GLU A 320 31.30 -11.97 4.56
C GLU A 320 30.50 -10.80 5.16
N CYS A 321 29.67 -11.04 6.17
CA CYS A 321 28.89 -9.97 6.81
C CYS A 321 28.80 -10.09 8.32
N PHE A 322 29.80 -10.69 8.95
CA PHE A 322 29.78 -11.03 10.38
C PHE A 322 29.44 -9.82 11.25
N GLU A 323 30.11 -8.69 11.01
CA GLU A 323 29.95 -7.49 11.85
C GLU A 323 28.66 -6.73 11.54
N GLU A 324 28.19 -6.80 10.31
CA GLU A 324 26.93 -6.20 9.86
C GLU A 324 25.71 -6.94 10.39
N LEU A 325 25.82 -8.23 10.74
CA LEU A 325 24.74 -8.98 11.38
C LEU A 325 24.49 -8.51 12.82
N LEU A 326 25.53 -8.01 13.48
CA LEU A 326 25.50 -7.60 14.89
C LEU A 326 25.42 -6.08 15.06
N THR A 327 25.16 -5.33 13.99
CA THR A 327 25.09 -3.85 14.05
C THR A 327 24.02 -3.38 15.03
N VAL A 328 22.83 -3.98 15.02
CA VAL A 328 21.77 -3.66 15.99
C VAL A 328 22.14 -4.02 17.44
N HIS A 329 23.01 -5.01 17.67
CA HIS A 329 23.53 -5.33 19.01
C HIS A 329 24.56 -4.28 19.46
N ARG A 330 25.46 -3.86 18.57
CA ARG A 330 26.45 -2.78 18.84
C ARG A 330 25.78 -1.45 19.16
N LEU A 331 24.70 -1.14 18.47
CA LEU A 331 23.87 0.04 18.72
C LEU A 331 23.01 -0.10 19.99
N CYS A 332 23.11 -1.22 20.72
CA CYS A 332 22.32 -1.55 21.90
C CYS A 332 20.81 -1.37 21.67
N VAL A 333 20.32 -1.71 20.46
CA VAL A 333 18.91 -1.52 20.09
C VAL A 333 18.02 -2.34 21.05
N PRO A 334 17.02 -1.72 21.70
CA PRO A 334 16.14 -2.42 22.63
C PRO A 334 15.39 -3.60 21.99
N PRO A 335 15.09 -4.68 22.74
CA PRO A 335 14.56 -5.92 22.18
C PRO A 335 13.30 -5.76 21.30
N LEU A 336 12.39 -4.85 21.65
CA LEU A 336 11.16 -4.60 20.88
C LEU A 336 11.45 -3.98 19.51
N LEU A 337 12.33 -3.00 19.45
CA LEU A 337 12.74 -2.33 18.22
C LEU A 337 13.64 -3.23 17.38
N ARG A 338 14.52 -4.00 18.04
CA ARG A 338 15.44 -4.96 17.41
C ARG A 338 14.73 -5.98 16.55
N LYS A 339 13.55 -6.48 16.98
CA LYS A 339 12.67 -7.38 16.18
C LYS A 339 12.32 -6.82 14.81
N THR A 340 12.29 -5.50 14.66
CA THR A 340 12.01 -4.82 13.39
C THR A 340 13.29 -4.63 12.59
N LEU A 341 14.38 -4.21 13.25
CA LEU A 341 15.60 -3.76 12.57
C LEU A 341 16.54 -4.89 12.16
N HIS A 342 16.52 -6.07 12.80
CA HIS A 342 17.45 -7.16 12.47
C HIS A 342 17.15 -7.83 11.12
N SER A 343 16.03 -7.51 10.46
CA SER A 343 15.61 -8.16 9.21
C SER A 343 14.83 -7.24 8.29
N THR A 344 14.70 -7.64 7.04
CA THR A 344 13.84 -7.06 5.99
C THR A 344 12.36 -7.44 6.14
N ASN A 345 11.96 -8.04 7.26
CA ASN A 345 10.58 -8.46 7.48
C ASN A 345 9.52 -7.34 7.29
N PRO A 346 9.77 -6.06 7.67
CA PRO A 346 8.81 -4.99 7.39
C PRO A 346 8.50 -4.82 5.90
N ILE A 347 9.51 -4.90 5.04
CA ILE A 347 9.35 -4.76 3.59
C ILE A 347 8.81 -6.05 2.95
N GLU A 348 9.24 -7.23 3.42
CA GLU A 348 8.68 -8.53 3.01
C GLU A 348 7.18 -8.65 3.35
N SER A 349 6.76 -8.16 4.52
CA SER A 349 5.35 -8.13 4.92
C SER A 349 4.51 -7.24 4.00
N MET A 350 5.07 -6.11 3.57
CA MET A 350 4.45 -5.24 2.57
C MET A 350 4.36 -5.96 1.22
N PHE A 351 5.43 -6.63 0.77
CA PHE A 351 5.40 -7.42 -0.47
C PHE A 351 4.35 -8.51 -0.47
N SER A 352 4.12 -9.18 0.67
CA SER A 352 3.04 -10.16 0.80
C SER A 352 1.67 -9.53 0.52
N GLN A 353 1.40 -8.34 1.05
CA GLN A 353 0.16 -7.60 0.80
C GLN A 353 0.02 -7.17 -0.67
N VAL A 354 1.12 -6.68 -1.26
CA VAL A 354 1.17 -6.32 -2.68
C VAL A 354 0.86 -7.53 -3.55
N SER A 355 1.55 -8.66 -3.33
CA SER A 355 1.36 -9.91 -4.07
C SER A 355 -0.05 -10.47 -3.98
N GLN A 356 -0.73 -10.32 -2.84
CA GLN A 356 -2.14 -10.72 -2.71
C GLN A 356 -3.05 -9.91 -3.63
N LYS A 357 -2.76 -8.62 -3.84
CA LYS A 357 -3.54 -7.73 -4.72
C LYS A 357 -3.15 -7.90 -6.19
N THR A 358 -1.86 -7.96 -6.50
CA THR A 358 -1.36 -7.99 -7.87
C THR A 358 -1.42 -9.39 -8.50
N GLY A 359 -1.26 -10.46 -7.72
CA GLY A 359 -1.18 -11.85 -8.22
C GLY A 359 -2.44 -12.35 -8.94
N ARG A 360 -3.58 -11.67 -8.76
CA ARG A 360 -4.86 -12.01 -9.43
C ARG A 360 -5.06 -11.28 -10.76
N ILE A 361 -4.18 -10.34 -11.10
CA ILE A 361 -4.30 -9.51 -12.31
C ILE A 361 -3.54 -10.19 -13.46
N LYS A 362 -4.25 -11.02 -14.24
CA LYS A 362 -3.67 -11.92 -15.26
C LYS A 362 -2.87 -11.23 -16.39
N SER A 363 -3.09 -9.93 -16.64
CA SER A 363 -2.49 -9.17 -17.75
C SER A 363 -1.31 -8.27 -17.35
N MET A 364 -0.85 -8.29 -16.10
CA MET A 364 0.23 -7.40 -15.61
C MET A 364 1.62 -7.67 -16.18
N LYS A 365 1.74 -8.53 -17.22
CA LYS A 365 2.98 -9.25 -17.50
C LYS A 365 4.17 -8.36 -17.91
N ARG A 366 4.00 -7.10 -18.38
CA ARG A 366 5.10 -6.15 -18.72
C ARG A 366 4.69 -4.67 -18.70
N GLY A 367 5.67 -3.78 -18.45
CA GLY A 367 5.64 -2.34 -18.75
C GLY A 367 4.80 -1.47 -17.80
N LYS A 368 4.33 -0.32 -18.30
CA LYS A 368 3.63 0.73 -17.52
C LYS A 368 2.43 0.24 -16.70
N MET A 369 1.78 -0.84 -17.11
CA MET A 369 0.68 -1.42 -16.34
C MET A 369 1.16 -2.06 -15.04
N ALA A 370 2.32 -2.71 -15.04
CA ALA A 370 2.91 -3.32 -13.85
C ALA A 370 3.21 -2.25 -12.81
N GLN A 371 3.92 -1.20 -13.21
CA GLN A 371 4.27 -0.06 -12.35
C GLN A 371 3.04 0.56 -11.68
N ARG A 372 1.97 0.83 -12.43
CA ARG A 372 0.74 1.43 -11.89
C ARG A 372 0.07 0.59 -10.80
N TRP A 373 -0.03 -0.71 -11.02
CA TRP A 373 -0.64 -1.62 -10.04
C TRP A 373 0.25 -1.86 -8.83
N VAL A 374 1.57 -1.94 -9.03
CA VAL A 374 2.54 -2.00 -7.92
C VAL A 374 2.42 -0.73 -7.07
N ALA A 375 2.43 0.46 -7.69
CA ALA A 375 2.25 1.73 -6.98
C ALA A 375 0.96 1.76 -6.15
N THR A 376 -0.15 1.38 -6.80
CA THR A 376 -1.47 1.35 -6.17
C THR A 376 -1.49 0.38 -4.98
N ALA A 377 -0.96 -0.83 -5.14
CA ALA A 377 -0.95 -1.82 -4.09
C ALA A 377 -0.03 -1.44 -2.92
N LEU A 378 1.08 -0.74 -3.21
CA LEU A 378 1.98 -0.20 -2.19
C LEU A 378 1.31 0.91 -1.37
N LEU A 379 0.65 1.87 -2.02
CA LEU A 379 -0.08 2.95 -1.33
C LEU A 379 -1.23 2.40 -0.48
N ASP A 380 -1.97 1.40 -0.97
CA ASP A 380 -3.00 0.71 -0.17
C ASP A 380 -2.40 -0.02 1.04
N ALA A 381 -1.25 -0.69 0.87
CA ALA A 381 -0.57 -1.36 1.97
C ALA A 381 -0.09 -0.36 3.04
N GLU A 382 0.40 0.81 2.61
CA GLU A 382 0.87 1.89 3.49
C GLU A 382 -0.21 2.38 4.46
N GLN A 383 -1.46 2.48 3.99
CA GLN A 383 -2.60 2.88 4.84
C GLN A 383 -2.86 1.92 6.02
N ARG A 384 -2.36 0.69 5.95
CA ARG A 384 -2.57 -0.36 6.96
C ARG A 384 -1.35 -0.54 7.87
N PHE A 385 -0.30 0.25 7.67
CA PHE A 385 0.91 0.13 8.45
C PHE A 385 0.68 0.51 9.90
N ARG A 386 1.04 -0.43 10.78
CA ARG A 386 1.14 -0.16 12.22
C ARG A 386 2.47 0.50 12.54
N ILE A 387 2.46 1.40 13.52
CA ILE A 387 3.68 1.98 14.11
C ILE A 387 4.61 0.86 14.61
N VAL A 388 5.91 1.07 14.45
CA VAL A 388 6.95 0.14 14.87
C VAL A 388 6.93 -0.02 16.39
N LYS A 389 7.08 -1.25 16.87
CA LYS A 389 7.18 -1.53 18.31
C LYS A 389 8.52 -1.03 18.85
N GLY A 390 8.50 -0.38 20.01
CA GLY A 390 9.70 0.22 20.59
C GLY A 390 10.13 1.53 19.92
N PHE A 391 9.19 2.25 19.28
CA PHE A 391 9.49 3.53 18.61
C PHE A 391 9.96 4.63 19.58
N LEU A 392 9.55 4.58 20.85
CA LEU A 392 9.95 5.56 21.86
C LEU A 392 11.48 5.59 22.10
N GLN A 393 12.18 4.51 21.76
CA GLN A 393 13.64 4.41 21.89
C GLN A 393 14.40 4.80 20.62
N ILE A 394 13.70 5.18 19.54
CA ILE A 394 14.34 5.60 18.28
C ILE A 394 15.31 6.78 18.49
N PRO A 395 14.99 7.85 19.24
CA PRO A 395 15.92 8.95 19.44
C PRO A 395 17.25 8.51 20.05
N GLU A 396 17.21 7.65 21.07
CA GLU A 396 18.41 7.12 21.72
C GLU A 396 19.26 6.27 20.76
N VAL A 397 18.62 5.43 19.95
CA VAL A 397 19.33 4.64 18.92
C VAL A 397 19.94 5.54 17.85
N LYS A 398 19.25 6.62 17.46
CA LYS A 398 19.75 7.60 16.48
C LYS A 398 21.00 8.31 16.99
N ASP A 399 21.05 8.66 18.27
CA ASP A 399 22.24 9.26 18.87
C ASP A 399 23.43 8.28 18.92
N ARG A 400 23.16 6.99 19.19
CA ARG A 400 24.20 5.94 19.12
C ARG A 400 24.69 5.70 17.70
N ILE A 401 23.81 5.77 16.69
CA ILE A 401 24.20 5.72 15.27
C ILE A 401 25.17 6.87 14.95
N ARG A 402 24.83 8.09 15.37
CA ARG A 402 25.70 9.28 15.17
C ARG A 402 27.07 9.10 15.83
N ALA A 403 27.09 8.64 17.07
CA ALA A 403 28.34 8.40 17.82
C ALA A 403 29.21 7.36 17.12
N LEU A 404 28.65 6.18 16.82
CA LEU A 404 29.38 5.08 16.20
C LEU A 404 29.87 5.42 14.78
N GLN A 405 29.05 6.16 14.01
CA GLN A 405 29.45 6.60 12.67
C GLN A 405 30.59 7.62 12.72
N LYS A 406 30.62 8.49 13.74
CA LYS A 406 31.70 9.44 13.98
C LYS A 406 33.00 8.73 14.37
N GLU A 407 32.92 7.74 15.26
CA GLU A 407 34.07 6.90 15.66
C GLU A 407 34.69 6.20 14.45
N ARG A 408 33.88 5.52 13.63
CA ARG A 408 34.36 4.85 12.41
C ARG A 408 35.02 5.80 11.42
N LYS A 409 34.49 7.01 11.25
CA LYS A 409 35.11 8.01 10.37
C LYS A 409 36.45 8.50 10.91
N ALA A 410 36.63 8.53 12.23
CA ALA A 410 37.89 8.94 12.86
C ALA A 410 38.97 7.87 12.79
N GLU A 411 38.62 6.57 12.70
CA GLU A 411 39.58 5.46 12.57
C GLU A 411 40.21 5.36 11.17
N VAL A 412 39.63 6.02 10.17
CA VAL A 412 40.06 5.97 8.75
C VAL A 412 40.92 7.19 8.35
N VAL A 413 40.96 8.23 9.18
CA VAL A 413 41.81 9.42 9.05
C VAL A 413 43.09 9.22 9.84
#